data_AF-R5IX88-F1
#
_entry.id   AF-R5IX88-F1
#
_cell.length_a   1.000
_cell.length_b   1.000
_cell.length_c   1.000
_cell.angle_alpha   90.00
_cell.angle_beta   90.00
_cell.angle_gamma   90.00
#
_symmetry.space_group_name_H-M   'P 1'
#
loop_
_entity.id
_entity.type
_entity.pdbx_description
1 polymer ?
#
loop_
_entity_poly.entity_id
_entity_poly.type
_entity_poly.pdbx_seq_one_letter_code
_entity_poly.pdbx_strand_id
1 'polypeptide(L)'
;MEKNKEFSSTHDIDYKKYKEFALGYASTRKFNIVFMLIILFLLILYMFMKSYILVIIFCIVIVIFMFVINGNYKRHYKKMKNLNNGESVKQSVKISDGNIVLTSQKANVSSYKLEQIIEIAETENLFILKFKHNKGITVDKGTLTGGSKEEFIEYLYENCSNLKSKKVVQSKKRIAMIKIFLGIYLLICVLAVIFLLLDNIKMKQYAEMLEDQGYNTYAQNEIRAGANFNIMAATSNNSSVLYVYDLHTENLAKHNLDRWASLESDENMKDEYIVADEADYKKYVIDDFGKYVVLIRKNNYVFYGTSNYFDKDELDDMVSVIDD
;
A
#
# COMPACT_ATOMS: atom_id res chain seq x y z
N MET A 1 4.63 39.24 -36.23
CA MET A 1 3.31 38.73 -35.77
C MET A 1 2.63 38.13 -37.00
N GLU A 2 2.87 36.85 -37.27
CA GLU A 2 2.18 36.16 -38.38
C GLU A 2 0.70 36.07 -38.03
N LYS A 3 -0.10 36.94 -38.65
CA LYS A 3 -1.56 36.83 -38.64
C LYS A 3 -1.92 35.58 -39.45
N ASN A 4 -2.70 34.70 -38.82
CA ASN A 4 -3.38 33.54 -39.41
C ASN A 4 -2.59 32.22 -39.48
N LYS A 5 -1.80 31.88 -38.44
CA LYS A 5 -1.32 30.49 -38.29
C LYS A 5 -2.49 29.60 -37.87
N GLU A 6 -2.81 28.62 -38.71
CA GLU A 6 -3.93 27.69 -38.53
C GLU A 6 -3.39 26.27 -38.44
N PHE A 7 -3.87 25.50 -37.46
CA PHE A 7 -3.57 24.07 -37.33
C PHE A 7 -4.83 23.25 -37.53
N SER A 8 -4.71 22.10 -38.21
CA SER A 8 -5.84 21.20 -38.39
C SER A 8 -5.44 19.74 -38.26
N SER A 9 -6.37 18.90 -37.83
CA SER A 9 -6.18 17.44 -37.76
C SER A 9 -7.51 16.76 -37.98
N THR A 10 -7.52 15.73 -38.82
CA THR A 10 -8.70 14.88 -39.05
C THR A 10 -8.32 13.42 -38.90
N HIS A 11 -9.09 12.69 -38.10
CA HIS A 11 -8.83 11.29 -37.80
C HIS A 11 -10.07 10.55 -37.32
N ASP A 12 -10.03 9.22 -37.46
CA ASP A 12 -11.02 8.34 -36.85
C ASP A 12 -10.60 7.96 -35.43
N ILE A 13 -11.57 7.97 -34.51
CA ILE A 13 -11.39 7.50 -33.13
C ILE A 13 -11.66 6.00 -33.10
N ASP A 14 -10.66 5.22 -33.52
CA ASP A 14 -10.65 3.77 -33.33
C ASP A 14 -10.42 3.38 -31.86
N TYR A 15 -10.44 2.08 -31.56
CA TYR A 15 -10.23 1.59 -30.20
C TYR A 15 -8.85 1.94 -29.63
N LYS A 16 -7.80 1.94 -30.45
CA LYS A 16 -6.42 2.22 -30.02
C LYS A 16 -6.31 3.68 -29.60
N LYS A 17 -6.80 4.60 -30.43
CA LYS A 17 -6.84 6.05 -30.16
C LYS A 17 -7.78 6.38 -29.00
N TYR A 18 -8.91 5.68 -28.87
CA TYR A 18 -9.79 5.84 -27.72
C TYR A 18 -9.09 5.42 -26.41
N LYS A 19 -8.36 4.31 -26.43
CA LYS A 19 -7.57 3.84 -25.28
C LYS A 19 -6.46 4.85 -24.93
N GLU A 20 -5.74 5.37 -25.93
CA GLU A 20 -4.75 6.43 -25.72
C GLU A 20 -5.38 7.70 -25.13
N PHE A 21 -6.53 8.13 -25.66
CA PHE A 21 -7.30 9.24 -25.11
C PHE A 21 -7.66 9.00 -23.64
N ALA A 22 -8.27 7.86 -23.30
CA ALA A 22 -8.67 7.56 -21.93
C ALA A 22 -7.47 7.55 -20.96
N LEU A 23 -6.37 6.93 -21.36
CA LEU A 23 -5.14 6.85 -20.58
C LEU A 23 -4.46 8.22 -20.43
N GLY A 24 -4.32 8.97 -21.52
CA GLY A 24 -3.77 10.32 -21.49
C GLY A 24 -4.63 11.29 -20.70
N TYR A 25 -5.95 11.19 -20.83
CA TYR A 25 -6.89 11.94 -20.00
C TYR A 25 -6.76 11.58 -18.52
N ALA A 26 -6.71 10.30 -18.16
CA ALA A 26 -6.47 9.86 -16.79
C ALA A 26 -5.11 10.37 -16.25
N SER A 27 -4.08 10.41 -17.10
CA SER A 27 -2.77 10.94 -16.73
C SER A 27 -2.79 12.44 -16.40
N THR A 28 -3.76 13.22 -16.88
CA THR A 28 -3.90 14.63 -16.49
C THR A 28 -4.57 14.82 -15.12
N ARG A 29 -5.16 13.77 -14.53
CA ARG A 29 -5.72 13.88 -13.18
C ARG A 29 -4.57 14.15 -12.22
N LYS A 30 -4.73 15.15 -11.35
CA LYS A 30 -3.80 15.43 -10.25
C LYS A 30 -3.90 14.33 -9.18
N PHE A 31 -3.59 13.08 -9.54
CA PHE A 31 -3.08 12.15 -8.55
C PHE A 31 -1.76 12.73 -8.08
N ASN A 32 -1.77 13.27 -6.87
CA ASN A 32 -0.59 13.88 -6.30
C ASN A 32 0.39 12.75 -6.00
N ILE A 33 1.54 12.74 -6.68
CA ILE A 33 2.61 11.76 -6.41
C ILE A 33 2.98 11.82 -4.92
N VAL A 34 2.91 13.01 -4.31
CA VAL A 34 3.08 13.21 -2.86
C VAL A 34 2.09 12.36 -2.07
N PHE A 35 0.83 12.24 -2.49
CA PHE A 35 -0.16 11.40 -1.81
C PHE A 35 0.18 9.91 -1.91
N MET A 36 0.66 9.45 -3.06
CA MET A 36 1.15 8.07 -3.21
C MET A 36 2.39 7.81 -2.31
N LEU A 37 3.30 8.79 -2.20
CA LEU A 37 4.44 8.69 -1.29
C LEU A 37 4.02 8.67 0.19
N ILE A 38 3.03 9.49 0.58
CA ILE A 38 2.49 9.49 1.94
C ILE A 38 1.88 8.12 2.27
N ILE A 39 1.06 7.56 1.37
CA ILE A 39 0.49 6.21 1.57
C ILE A 39 1.60 5.17 1.68
N LEU A 40 2.62 5.24 0.82
CA LEU A 40 3.75 4.31 0.87
C LEU A 40 4.45 4.37 2.23
N PHE A 41 4.74 5.57 2.72
CA PHE A 41 5.34 5.78 4.03
C PHE A 41 4.48 5.21 5.16
N LEU A 42 3.17 5.44 5.13
CA LEU A 42 2.24 4.89 6.12
C LEU A 42 2.23 3.35 6.10
N LEU A 43 2.19 2.72 4.92
CA LEU A 43 2.23 1.25 4.82
C LEU A 43 3.54 0.68 5.41
N ILE A 44 4.68 1.31 5.12
CA ILE A 44 5.98 0.90 5.69
C ILE A 44 5.97 1.07 7.21
N LEU A 45 5.44 2.18 7.73
CA LEU A 45 5.33 2.39 9.17
C LEU A 45 4.48 1.31 9.86
N TYR A 46 3.32 0.97 9.29
CA TYR A 46 2.46 -0.10 9.83
C TYR A 46 3.11 -1.48 9.73
N MET A 47 3.97 -1.74 8.73
CA MET A 47 4.78 -2.96 8.67
C MET A 47 5.76 -3.03 9.85
N PHE A 48 6.45 -1.93 10.18
CA PHE A 48 7.34 -1.87 11.36
C PHE A 48 6.60 -2.05 12.67
N MET A 49 5.35 -1.57 12.76
CA MET A 49 4.48 -1.78 13.92
C MET A 49 3.81 -3.17 13.94
N LYS A 50 4.24 -4.11 13.08
CA LYS A 50 3.67 -5.46 12.92
C LYS A 50 2.15 -5.50 12.72
N SER A 51 1.57 -4.41 12.25
CA SER A 51 0.13 -4.27 12.04
C SER A 51 -0.26 -4.79 10.65
N TYR A 52 0.11 -6.03 10.33
CA TYR A 52 0.01 -6.58 8.97
C TYR A 52 -1.43 -6.66 8.46
N ILE A 53 -2.40 -6.92 9.34
CA ILE A 53 -3.83 -6.96 8.99
C ILE A 53 -4.29 -5.59 8.45
N LEU A 54 -3.88 -4.49 9.11
CA LEU A 54 -4.21 -3.15 8.64
C LEU A 54 -3.57 -2.85 7.28
N VAL A 55 -2.29 -3.25 7.10
CA VAL A 55 -1.59 -3.11 5.81
C VAL A 55 -2.35 -3.84 4.70
N ILE A 56 -2.81 -5.07 4.95
CA ILE A 56 -3.59 -5.87 3.98
C ILE A 56 -4.90 -5.17 3.65
N ILE A 57 -5.65 -4.69 4.64
CA ILE A 57 -6.91 -3.96 4.43
C ILE A 57 -6.68 -2.72 3.56
N PHE A 58 -5.68 -1.91 3.88
CA PHE A 58 -5.34 -0.72 3.08
C PHE A 58 -4.97 -1.09 1.64
N CYS A 59 -4.18 -2.14 1.43
CA CYS A 59 -3.84 -2.61 0.10
C CYS A 59 -5.08 -3.04 -0.70
N ILE A 60 -6.04 -3.75 -0.09
CA ILE A 60 -7.31 -4.13 -0.72
C ILE A 60 -8.10 -2.89 -1.13
N VAL A 61 -8.22 -1.89 -0.24
CA VAL A 61 -8.92 -0.64 -0.54
C VAL A 61 -8.28 0.09 -1.72
N ILE A 62 -6.94 0.16 -1.78
CA ILE A 62 -6.21 0.76 -2.90
C ILE A 62 -6.51 0.02 -4.22
N VAL A 63 -6.49 -1.32 -4.20
CA VAL A 63 -6.77 -2.14 -5.40
C VAL A 63 -8.20 -1.89 -5.90
N ILE A 64 -9.20 -1.89 -5.00
CA ILE A 64 -10.60 -1.61 -5.34
C ILE A 64 -10.74 -0.22 -5.94
N PHE A 65 -10.18 0.80 -5.28
CA PHE A 65 -10.23 2.18 -5.74
C PHE A 65 -9.62 2.34 -7.15
N MET A 66 -8.52 1.65 -7.42
CA MET A 66 -7.88 1.65 -8.73
C MET A 66 -8.70 0.94 -9.82
N PHE A 67 -9.38 -0.15 -9.48
CA PHE A 67 -10.27 -0.85 -10.41
C PHE A 67 -11.46 0.02 -10.81
N VAL A 68 -12.04 0.75 -9.86
CA VAL A 68 -13.13 1.73 -10.11
C VAL A 68 -12.67 2.85 -11.03
N ILE A 69 -11.43 3.31 -10.92
CA ILE A 69 -10.91 4.44 -11.71
C ILE A 69 -10.46 4.03 -13.12
N ASN A 70 -9.83 2.87 -13.27
CA ASN A 70 -9.23 2.43 -14.54
C ASN A 70 -10.12 1.47 -15.35
N GLY A 71 -11.08 0.81 -14.72
CA GLY A 71 -11.87 -0.24 -15.32
C GLY A 71 -13.13 0.31 -15.98
N ASN A 72 -13.07 0.65 -17.27
CA ASN A 72 -14.16 0.44 -18.26
C ASN A 72 -13.96 1.12 -19.63
N TYR A 73 -12.75 1.52 -20.03
CA TYR A 73 -12.54 2.18 -21.34
C TYR A 73 -13.05 1.34 -22.53
N LYS A 74 -12.93 0.00 -22.49
CA LYS A 74 -13.50 -0.90 -23.52
C LYS A 74 -15.03 -0.82 -23.55
N ARG A 75 -15.68 -0.76 -22.38
CA ARG A 75 -17.14 -0.64 -22.26
C ARG A 75 -17.62 0.73 -22.73
N HIS A 76 -16.90 1.80 -22.39
CA HIS A 76 -17.20 3.15 -22.86
C HIS A 76 -16.99 3.30 -24.38
N TYR A 77 -15.92 2.71 -24.93
CA TYR A 77 -15.72 2.66 -26.39
C TYR A 77 -16.85 1.90 -27.09
N LYS A 78 -17.24 0.72 -26.59
CA LYS A 78 -18.37 -0.04 -27.16
C LYS A 78 -19.67 0.76 -27.11
N LYS A 79 -19.94 1.48 -26.00
CA LYS A 79 -21.09 2.37 -25.89
C LYS A 79 -21.02 3.52 -26.90
N MET A 80 -19.86 4.15 -27.08
CA MET A 80 -19.64 5.21 -28.08
C MET A 80 -19.86 4.70 -29.50
N LYS A 81 -19.31 3.53 -29.84
CA LYS A 81 -19.46 2.89 -31.15
C LYS A 81 -20.92 2.53 -31.42
N ASN A 82 -21.63 1.98 -30.43
CA ASN A 82 -23.05 1.66 -30.54
C ASN A 82 -23.93 2.91 -30.74
N LEU A 83 -23.61 4.02 -30.07
CA LEU A 83 -24.29 5.30 -30.27
C LEU A 83 -24.05 5.90 -31.66
N ASN A 84 -23.01 5.44 -32.37
CA ASN A 84 -22.68 5.84 -33.74
C ASN A 84 -22.93 4.71 -34.74
N ASN A 85 -24.02 3.94 -34.56
CA ASN A 85 -24.47 2.92 -35.50
C ASN A 85 -23.42 1.82 -35.81
N GLY A 86 -22.47 1.58 -34.92
CA GLY A 86 -21.42 0.58 -35.15
C GLY A 86 -20.20 1.11 -35.92
N GLU A 87 -20.13 2.41 -36.23
CA GLU A 87 -19.01 3.03 -36.93
C GLU A 87 -18.04 3.74 -35.98
N SER A 88 -16.79 3.91 -36.43
CA SER A 88 -15.80 4.73 -35.74
C SER A 88 -16.14 6.20 -35.93
N VAL A 89 -15.98 6.99 -34.86
CA VAL A 89 -16.26 8.43 -34.90
C VAL A 89 -15.16 9.16 -35.65
N LYS A 90 -15.50 9.75 -36.79
CA LYS A 90 -14.61 10.70 -37.48
C LYS A 90 -14.65 12.06 -36.78
N GLN A 91 -13.49 12.57 -36.42
CA GLN A 91 -13.30 13.85 -35.75
C GLN A 91 -12.36 14.73 -36.60
N SER A 92 -12.77 15.98 -36.84
CA SER A 92 -11.92 17.02 -37.41
C SER A 92 -11.82 18.18 -36.44
N VAL A 93 -10.60 18.67 -36.22
CA VAL A 93 -10.28 19.77 -35.33
C VAL A 93 -9.52 20.82 -36.12
N LYS A 94 -9.98 22.07 -36.07
CA LYS A 94 -9.31 23.24 -36.65
C LYS A 94 -9.09 24.28 -35.57
N ILE A 95 -7.88 24.79 -35.47
CA ILE A 95 -7.44 25.72 -34.43
C ILE A 95 -6.85 26.95 -35.11
N SER A 96 -7.51 28.08 -34.95
CA SER A 96 -7.09 29.37 -35.49
C SER A 96 -7.71 30.51 -34.67
N ASP A 97 -7.05 31.67 -34.68
CA ASP A 97 -7.60 32.94 -34.18
C ASP A 97 -8.29 32.86 -32.81
N GLY A 98 -7.64 32.20 -31.84
CA GLY A 98 -8.20 32.10 -30.48
C GLY A 98 -9.28 31.05 -30.29
N ASN A 99 -9.66 30.30 -31.34
CA ASN A 99 -10.79 29.38 -31.35
C ASN A 99 -10.40 27.96 -31.79
N ILE A 100 -11.23 27.01 -31.38
CA ILE A 100 -11.13 25.58 -31.72
C ILE A 100 -12.47 25.17 -32.28
N VAL A 101 -12.49 24.81 -33.56
CA VAL A 101 -13.67 24.29 -34.25
C VAL A 101 -13.54 22.78 -34.32
N LEU A 102 -14.51 22.09 -33.71
CA LEU A 102 -14.62 20.64 -33.67
C LEU A 102 -15.79 20.21 -34.55
N THR A 103 -15.52 19.41 -35.58
CA THR A 103 -16.54 18.83 -36.45
C THR A 103 -16.56 17.31 -36.29
N SER A 104 -17.72 16.75 -35.93
CA SER A 104 -17.93 15.30 -35.89
C SER A 104 -18.70 14.79 -37.11
N GLN A 105 -18.66 13.47 -37.33
CA GLN A 105 -19.18 12.72 -38.48
C GLN A 105 -20.64 13.01 -38.92
N LYS A 106 -21.43 13.76 -38.14
CA LYS A 106 -22.78 14.24 -38.50
C LYS A 106 -22.88 15.76 -38.71
N ALA A 107 -21.76 16.42 -39.04
CA ALA A 107 -21.66 17.88 -39.16
C ALA A 107 -22.08 18.66 -37.91
N ASN A 108 -22.09 18.00 -36.73
CA ASN A 108 -22.22 18.71 -35.47
C ASN A 108 -20.93 19.50 -35.24
N VAL A 109 -21.02 20.81 -35.46
CA VAL A 109 -19.93 21.75 -35.24
C VAL A 109 -20.04 22.28 -33.82
N SER A 110 -18.97 22.13 -33.05
CA SER A 110 -18.81 22.76 -31.74
C SER A 110 -17.64 23.72 -31.79
N SER A 111 -17.83 24.95 -31.32
CA SER A 111 -16.76 25.95 -31.21
C SER A 111 -16.40 26.16 -29.75
N TYR A 112 -15.11 26.18 -29.46
CA TYR A 112 -14.54 26.40 -28.13
C TYR A 112 -13.49 27.51 -28.20
N LYS A 113 -13.33 28.26 -27.11
CA LYS A 113 -12.23 29.24 -27.01
C LYS A 113 -10.95 28.54 -26.58
N LEU A 114 -9.79 28.94 -27.11
CA LEU A 114 -8.48 28.43 -26.72
C LEU A 114 -8.25 28.55 -25.20
N GLU A 115 -8.69 29.65 -24.60
CA GLU A 115 -8.59 29.90 -23.15
C GLU A 115 -9.29 28.82 -22.30
N GLN A 116 -10.23 28.06 -22.86
CA GLN A 116 -10.88 26.98 -22.10
C GLN A 116 -9.98 25.75 -21.92
N ILE A 117 -8.87 25.66 -22.67
CA ILE A 117 -7.85 24.63 -22.46
C ILE A 117 -7.14 24.91 -21.14
N ILE A 118 -7.11 23.90 -20.27
CA ILE A 118 -6.45 23.99 -18.96
C ILE A 118 -5.16 23.18 -18.89
N GLU A 119 -4.99 22.17 -19.75
CA GLU A 119 -3.86 21.26 -19.71
C GLU A 119 -3.74 20.53 -21.04
N ILE A 120 -2.51 20.16 -21.41
CA ILE A 120 -2.23 19.34 -22.58
C ILE A 120 -1.60 18.03 -22.08
N ALA A 121 -2.17 16.90 -22.50
CA ALA A 121 -1.50 15.61 -22.38
C ALA A 121 -1.01 15.14 -23.74
N GLU A 122 0.24 14.67 -23.77
CA GLU A 122 0.82 14.05 -24.95
C GLU A 122 0.86 12.53 -24.77
N THR A 123 0.35 11.81 -25.76
CA THR A 123 0.47 10.35 -25.91
C THR A 123 1.40 10.00 -27.06
N GLU A 124 1.45 8.73 -27.47
CA GLU A 124 2.25 8.31 -28.62
C GLU A 124 1.75 8.96 -29.92
N ASN A 125 0.44 8.94 -30.14
CA ASN A 125 -0.17 9.40 -31.40
C ASN A 125 -1.03 10.67 -31.26
N LEU A 126 -1.40 11.08 -30.05
CA LEU A 126 -2.35 12.17 -29.82
C LEU A 126 -1.79 13.28 -28.94
N PHE A 127 -2.20 14.52 -29.23
CA PHE A 127 -2.33 15.57 -28.23
C PHE A 127 -3.76 15.59 -27.71
N ILE A 128 -3.92 15.64 -26.38
CA ILE A 128 -5.21 15.71 -25.70
C ILE A 128 -5.32 17.08 -25.04
N LEU A 129 -6.18 17.92 -25.59
CA LEU A 129 -6.50 19.24 -25.07
C LEU A 129 -7.60 19.08 -24.03
N LYS A 130 -7.29 19.32 -22.76
CA LYS A 130 -8.23 19.17 -21.65
C LYS A 130 -8.90 20.49 -21.31
N PHE A 131 -10.21 20.44 -21.05
CA PHE A 131 -11.05 21.59 -20.72
C PHE A 131 -11.55 21.53 -19.26
N LYS A 132 -11.95 22.67 -18.67
CA LYS A 132 -12.44 22.78 -17.28
C LYS A 132 -13.55 21.78 -16.89
N HIS A 133 -14.48 21.45 -17.79
CA HIS A 133 -15.66 20.62 -17.50
C HIS A 133 -15.55 19.16 -17.98
N ASN A 134 -14.38 18.57 -17.80
CA ASN A 134 -14.11 17.17 -18.13
C ASN A 134 -14.36 16.74 -19.59
N LYS A 135 -14.21 17.67 -20.53
CA LYS A 135 -14.18 17.39 -21.97
C LYS A 135 -12.72 17.41 -22.45
N GLY A 136 -12.37 16.51 -23.35
CA GLY A 136 -11.05 16.46 -23.98
C GLY A 136 -11.19 16.39 -25.49
N ILE A 137 -10.45 17.24 -26.20
CA ILE A 137 -10.36 17.21 -27.66
C ILE A 137 -9.06 16.49 -28.04
N THR A 138 -9.13 15.58 -28.99
CA THR A 138 -7.97 14.86 -29.51
C THR A 138 -7.48 15.52 -30.79
N VAL A 139 -6.17 15.66 -30.93
CA VAL A 139 -5.48 16.09 -32.15
C VAL A 139 -4.49 14.99 -32.50
N ASP A 140 -4.63 14.40 -33.68
CA ASP A 140 -3.74 13.33 -34.13
C ASP A 140 -2.45 13.92 -34.70
N LYS A 141 -1.32 13.48 -34.13
CA LYS A 141 0.02 13.93 -34.48
C LYS A 141 0.44 13.50 -35.88
N GLY A 142 -0.16 12.45 -36.44
CA GLY A 142 0.14 11.95 -37.78
C GLY A 142 -0.64 12.66 -38.89
N THR A 143 -1.76 13.32 -38.55
CA THR A 143 -2.60 14.04 -39.52
C THR A 143 -2.62 15.55 -39.28
N LEU A 144 -1.73 16.05 -38.41
CA LEU A 144 -1.58 17.47 -38.11
C LEU A 144 -1.05 18.22 -39.35
N THR A 145 -1.77 19.25 -39.76
CA THR A 145 -1.36 20.20 -40.81
C THR A 145 -1.25 21.62 -40.23
N GLY A 146 -0.49 22.50 -40.90
CA GLY A 146 -0.32 23.89 -40.47
C GLY A 146 0.97 24.21 -39.72
N GLY A 147 1.81 23.20 -39.46
CA GLY A 147 3.13 23.35 -38.84
C GLY A 147 3.64 22.03 -38.23
N SER A 148 4.78 22.09 -37.57
CA SER A 148 5.33 20.98 -36.80
C SER A 148 4.58 20.75 -35.47
N LYS A 149 4.87 19.64 -34.79
CA LYS A 149 4.29 19.32 -33.48
C LYS A 149 4.72 20.33 -32.42
N GLU A 150 5.98 20.74 -32.50
CA GLU A 150 6.62 21.71 -31.63
C GLU A 150 5.98 23.10 -31.83
N GLU A 151 5.81 23.52 -33.09
CA GLU A 151 5.14 24.77 -33.43
C GLU A 151 3.68 24.80 -32.97
N PHE A 152 2.98 23.66 -33.01
CA PHE A 152 1.61 23.57 -32.50
C PHE A 152 1.54 23.81 -30.99
N ILE A 153 2.47 23.20 -30.23
CA ILE A 153 2.53 23.38 -28.78
C ILE A 153 2.94 24.81 -28.42
N GLU A 154 3.91 25.38 -29.12
CA GLU A 154 4.33 26.77 -28.95
C GLU A 154 3.18 27.74 -29.22
N TYR A 155 2.45 27.55 -30.33
CA TYR A 155 1.25 28.32 -30.64
C TYR A 155 0.21 28.27 -29.50
N LEU A 156 -0.03 27.09 -28.92
CA LEU A 156 -0.94 26.95 -27.79
C LEU A 156 -0.45 27.68 -26.54
N TYR A 157 0.86 27.68 -26.26
CA TYR A 157 1.42 28.43 -25.12
C TYR A 157 1.35 29.95 -25.29
N GLU A 158 1.58 30.44 -26.50
CA GLU A 158 1.51 31.87 -26.81
C GLU A 158 0.07 32.40 -26.74
N ASN A 159 -0.87 31.63 -27.29
CA ASN A 159 -2.26 32.07 -27.51
C ASN A 159 -3.26 31.60 -26.44
N CYS A 160 -2.87 30.72 -25.51
CA CYS A 160 -3.71 30.29 -24.38
C CYS A 160 -3.14 30.76 -23.04
N SER A 161 -3.77 31.77 -22.44
CA SER A 161 -3.40 32.32 -21.13
C SER A 161 -3.32 31.27 -20.01
N ASN A 162 -4.19 30.28 -20.03
CA ASN A 162 -4.27 29.23 -19.01
C ASN A 162 -3.17 28.15 -19.12
N LEU A 163 -2.40 28.14 -20.21
CA LEU A 163 -1.32 27.18 -20.44
C LEU A 163 0.08 27.75 -20.19
N LYS A 164 0.28 29.08 -20.17
CA LYS A 164 1.60 29.75 -20.14
C LYS A 164 2.60 29.23 -19.10
N SER A 165 2.13 28.80 -17.93
CA SER A 165 2.98 28.30 -16.84
C SER A 165 2.97 26.77 -16.68
N LYS A 166 2.30 26.05 -17.58
CA LYS A 166 2.09 24.61 -17.47
C LYS A 166 3.03 23.86 -18.41
N LYS A 167 3.37 22.64 -18.02
CA LYS A 167 4.12 21.71 -18.88
C LYS A 167 3.16 20.73 -19.53
N VAL A 168 3.51 20.28 -20.73
CA VAL A 168 2.80 19.18 -21.39
C VAL A 168 2.96 17.92 -20.53
N VAL A 169 1.84 17.30 -20.18
CA VAL A 169 1.84 16.06 -19.39
C VAL A 169 2.23 14.91 -20.30
N GLN A 170 3.40 14.33 -20.04
CA GLN A 170 3.87 13.13 -20.72
C GLN A 170 3.15 11.89 -20.19
N SER A 171 2.04 11.52 -20.83
CA SER A 171 1.12 10.47 -20.37
C SER A 171 1.83 9.15 -20.09
N LYS A 172 2.69 8.71 -21.02
CA LYS A 172 3.44 7.45 -20.90
C LYS A 172 4.29 7.40 -19.63
N LYS A 173 5.04 8.47 -19.33
CA LYS A 173 5.87 8.57 -18.13
C LYS A 173 5.02 8.55 -16.86
N ARG A 174 3.91 9.29 -16.84
CA ARG A 174 3.04 9.38 -15.66
C ARG A 174 2.31 8.07 -15.36
N ILE A 175 1.82 7.39 -16.39
CA ILE A 175 1.19 6.06 -16.25
C ILE A 175 2.24 5.03 -15.80
N ALA A 176 3.46 5.09 -16.33
CA ALA A 176 4.54 4.21 -15.88
C ALA A 176 4.83 4.41 -14.38
N MET A 177 4.93 5.65 -13.90
CA MET A 177 5.10 5.93 -12.47
C MET A 177 3.95 5.36 -11.62
N ILE A 178 2.70 5.56 -12.02
CA ILE A 178 1.54 5.00 -11.30
C ILE A 178 1.65 3.47 -11.22
N LYS A 179 2.01 2.80 -12.32
CA LYS A 179 2.20 1.35 -12.34
C LYS A 179 3.32 0.88 -11.41
N ILE A 180 4.42 1.63 -11.33
CA ILE A 180 5.53 1.34 -10.41
C ILE A 180 5.04 1.39 -8.97
N PHE A 181 4.33 2.45 -8.57
CA PHE A 181 3.76 2.56 -7.22
C PHE A 181 2.82 1.40 -6.89
N LEU A 182 1.96 1.00 -7.84
CA LEU A 182 1.08 -0.15 -7.65
C LEU A 182 1.85 -1.46 -7.45
N GLY A 183 2.93 -1.67 -8.22
CA GLY A 183 3.80 -2.82 -8.06
C GLY A 183 4.44 -2.87 -6.67
N ILE A 184 4.87 -1.71 -6.16
CA ILE A 184 5.43 -1.58 -4.80
C ILE A 184 4.36 -1.90 -3.74
N TYR A 185 3.14 -1.35 -3.85
CA TYR A 185 2.07 -1.66 -2.90
C TYR A 185 1.69 -3.15 -2.91
N LEU A 186 1.66 -3.78 -4.09
CA LEU A 186 1.41 -5.21 -4.20
C LEU A 186 2.49 -6.03 -3.49
N LEU A 187 3.77 -5.65 -3.66
CA LEU A 187 4.88 -6.31 -2.98
C LEU A 187 4.76 -6.19 -1.46
N ILE A 188 4.45 -4.99 -0.94
CA ILE A 188 4.23 -4.77 0.50
C ILE A 188 3.06 -5.62 1.00
N CYS A 189 1.97 -5.72 0.24
CA CYS A 189 0.84 -6.56 0.60
C CYS A 189 1.23 -8.04 0.73
N VAL A 190 2.03 -8.56 -0.22
CA VAL A 190 2.50 -9.95 -0.18
C VAL A 190 3.42 -10.17 1.03
N LEU A 191 4.34 -9.25 1.30
CA LEU A 191 5.20 -9.31 2.49
C LEU A 191 4.40 -9.30 3.79
N ALA A 192 3.36 -8.46 3.86
CA ALA A 192 2.46 -8.40 5.02
C ALA A 192 1.77 -9.75 5.28
N VAL A 193 1.30 -10.42 4.22
CA VAL A 193 0.70 -11.76 4.33
C VAL A 193 1.74 -12.79 4.80
N ILE A 194 2.95 -12.76 4.24
CA ILE A 194 4.02 -13.69 4.64
C ILE A 194 4.37 -13.51 6.13
N PHE A 195 4.59 -12.27 6.58
CA PHE A 195 4.91 -12.00 7.98
C PHE A 195 3.77 -12.35 8.92
N LEU A 196 2.51 -12.09 8.53
CA LEU A 196 1.35 -12.51 9.30
C LEU A 196 1.29 -14.04 9.47
N LEU A 197 1.65 -14.81 8.44
CA LEU A 197 1.70 -16.27 8.53
C LEU A 197 2.85 -16.73 9.42
N LEU A 198 4.04 -16.14 9.28
CA LEU A 198 5.21 -16.48 10.10
C LEU A 198 4.99 -16.22 11.59
N ASP A 199 4.38 -15.08 11.95
CA ASP A 199 4.10 -14.75 13.35
C ASP A 199 3.07 -15.72 13.96
N ASN A 200 2.06 -16.15 13.17
CA ASN A 200 1.10 -17.16 13.63
C ASN A 200 1.66 -18.59 13.74
N ILE A 201 2.70 -18.93 12.97
CA ILE A 201 3.32 -20.27 13.00
C ILE A 201 4.15 -20.44 14.28
N LYS A 202 4.92 -19.43 14.70
CA LYS A 202 5.81 -19.56 15.87
C LYS A 202 5.07 -19.89 17.16
N MET A 203 3.95 -19.21 17.44
CA MET A 203 3.15 -19.50 18.64
C MET A 203 2.55 -20.91 18.60
N LYS A 204 2.15 -21.40 17.42
CA LYS A 204 1.66 -22.76 17.26
C LYS A 204 2.76 -23.79 17.45
N GLN A 205 3.98 -23.52 16.96
CA GLN A 205 5.12 -24.41 17.17
C GLN A 205 5.42 -24.60 18.66
N TYR A 206 5.42 -23.53 19.45
CA TYR A 206 5.59 -23.66 20.91
C TYR A 206 4.47 -24.48 21.56
N ALA A 207 3.23 -24.33 21.09
CA ALA A 207 2.11 -25.12 21.59
C ALA A 207 2.27 -26.61 21.24
N GLU A 208 2.54 -26.93 19.97
CA GLU A 208 2.76 -28.30 19.49
C GLU A 208 3.91 -28.99 20.24
N MET A 209 5.04 -28.30 20.44
CA MET A 209 6.18 -28.86 21.18
C MET A 209 5.84 -29.20 22.64
N LEU A 210 4.99 -28.40 23.30
CA LEU A 210 4.54 -28.67 24.68
C LEU A 210 3.46 -29.77 24.72
N GLU A 211 2.56 -29.82 23.72
CA GLU A 211 1.56 -30.89 23.59
C GLU A 211 2.21 -32.25 23.32
N ASP A 212 3.28 -32.30 22.52
CA ASP A 212 4.06 -33.52 22.25
C ASP A 212 4.72 -34.09 23.51
N GLN A 213 5.01 -33.23 24.51
CA GLN A 213 5.50 -33.63 25.84
C GLN A 213 4.38 -33.94 26.84
N GLY A 214 3.12 -33.88 26.42
CA GLY A 214 1.95 -34.24 27.23
C GLY A 214 1.36 -33.09 28.06
N TYR A 215 1.77 -31.83 27.81
CA TYR A 215 1.19 -30.67 28.48
C TYR A 215 -0.08 -30.19 27.77
N ASN A 216 -1.05 -29.72 28.55
CA ASN A 216 -2.27 -29.13 27.97
C ASN A 216 -1.99 -27.67 27.61
N THR A 217 -2.21 -27.30 26.34
CA THR A 217 -2.05 -25.90 25.91
C THR A 217 -3.38 -25.25 25.56
N TYR A 218 -3.47 -23.95 25.81
CA TYR A 218 -4.58 -23.12 25.35
C TYR A 218 -4.06 -21.74 24.98
N ALA A 219 -4.67 -21.16 23.94
CA ALA A 219 -4.35 -19.82 23.47
C ALA A 219 -5.50 -18.86 23.74
N GLN A 220 -5.17 -17.67 24.25
CA GLN A 220 -6.11 -16.58 24.46
C GLN A 220 -5.53 -15.25 24.01
N ASN A 221 -6.40 -14.33 23.62
CA ASN A 221 -6.03 -12.95 23.37
C ASN A 221 -6.34 -12.13 24.62
N GLU A 222 -5.32 -11.46 25.17
CA GLU A 222 -5.50 -10.54 26.28
C GLU A 222 -5.27 -9.09 25.86
N ILE A 223 -6.10 -8.19 26.39
CA ILE A 223 -5.92 -6.75 26.24
C ILE A 223 -5.33 -6.23 27.56
N ARG A 224 -4.05 -5.86 27.56
CA ARG A 224 -3.36 -5.27 28.72
C ARG A 224 -2.87 -3.86 28.37
N ALA A 225 -3.25 -2.86 29.16
CA ALA A 225 -2.86 -1.46 28.94
C ALA A 225 -3.11 -0.92 27.51
N GLY A 226 -4.16 -1.41 26.83
CA GLY A 226 -4.52 -0.97 25.47
C GLY A 226 -3.77 -1.67 24.33
N ALA A 227 -2.89 -2.64 24.63
CA ALA A 227 -2.24 -3.50 23.65
C ALA A 227 -2.86 -4.91 23.67
N ASN A 228 -2.96 -5.53 22.48
CA ASN A 228 -3.47 -6.89 22.32
C ASN A 228 -2.29 -7.87 22.28
N PHE A 229 -2.30 -8.83 23.19
CA PHE A 229 -1.27 -9.85 23.32
C PHE A 229 -1.85 -11.21 22.98
N ASN A 230 -1.15 -11.94 22.12
CA ASN A 230 -1.40 -13.36 21.95
C ASN A 230 -0.67 -14.07 23.11
N ILE A 231 -1.43 -14.75 23.95
CA ILE A 231 -0.90 -15.52 25.06
C ILE A 231 -1.23 -16.98 24.81
N MET A 232 -0.22 -17.84 24.90
CA MET A 232 -0.42 -19.27 25.05
C MET A 232 -0.04 -19.65 26.49
N ALA A 233 -0.82 -20.52 27.10
CA ALA A 233 -0.49 -21.11 28.38
C ALA A 233 -0.39 -22.61 28.20
N ALA A 234 0.66 -23.20 28.74
CA ALA A 234 0.79 -24.63 28.94
C ALA A 234 0.66 -24.92 30.43
N THR A 235 -0.11 -25.94 30.77
CA THR A 235 -0.33 -26.36 32.17
C THR A 235 0.03 -27.82 32.34
N SER A 236 0.74 -28.11 33.42
CA SER A 236 0.94 -29.47 33.90
C SER A 236 -0.24 -29.94 34.75
N ASN A 237 -0.26 -31.24 35.07
CA ASN A 237 -1.25 -31.81 35.98
C ASN A 237 -0.96 -31.47 37.45
N ASN A 238 0.28 -31.06 37.78
CA ASN A 238 0.76 -30.87 39.14
C ASN A 238 0.91 -29.40 39.55
N SER A 239 0.24 -28.47 38.84
CA SER A 239 0.15 -27.02 39.13
C SER A 239 1.20 -26.11 38.49
N SER A 240 2.13 -26.65 37.70
CA SER A 240 3.09 -25.84 36.94
C SER A 240 2.39 -25.18 35.75
N VAL A 241 2.64 -23.88 35.54
CA VAL A 241 2.07 -23.11 34.43
C VAL A 241 3.16 -22.32 33.73
N LEU A 242 3.17 -22.40 32.41
CA LEU A 242 4.08 -21.68 31.55
C LEU A 242 3.27 -20.84 30.55
N TYR A 243 3.42 -19.52 30.64
CA TYR A 243 2.81 -18.57 29.73
C TYR A 243 3.84 -18.12 28.69
N VAL A 244 3.42 -18.07 27.44
CA VAL A 244 4.18 -17.55 26.31
C VAL A 244 3.49 -16.29 25.80
N TYR A 245 4.19 -15.16 25.92
CA TYR A 245 3.71 -13.85 25.50
C TYR A 245 4.40 -13.42 24.21
N ASP A 246 3.64 -13.17 23.14
CA ASP A 246 4.13 -12.41 21.99
C ASP A 246 3.96 -10.91 22.26
N LEU A 247 5.07 -10.23 22.56
CA LEU A 247 5.09 -8.81 22.88
C LEU A 247 5.34 -7.93 21.65
N HIS A 248 5.33 -8.52 20.44
CA HIS A 248 5.51 -7.90 19.13
C HIS A 248 6.86 -7.24 18.88
N THR A 249 7.50 -6.63 19.87
CA THR A 249 8.80 -5.95 19.73
C THR A 249 9.78 -6.39 20.80
N GLU A 250 11.06 -6.42 20.45
CA GLU A 250 12.14 -6.77 21.38
C GLU A 250 12.24 -5.78 22.55
N ASN A 251 12.01 -4.49 22.30
CA ASN A 251 12.02 -3.48 23.36
C ASN A 251 10.91 -3.70 24.39
N LEU A 252 9.70 -4.06 23.94
CA LEU A 252 8.60 -4.43 24.85
C LEU A 252 8.94 -5.73 25.59
N ALA A 253 9.55 -6.70 24.92
CA ALA A 253 9.98 -7.95 25.55
C ALA A 253 11.01 -7.71 26.65
N LYS A 254 12.05 -6.92 26.37
CA LYS A 254 13.07 -6.54 27.34
C LYS A 254 12.48 -5.79 28.53
N HIS A 255 11.66 -4.76 28.26
CA HIS A 255 11.03 -3.97 29.31
C HIS A 255 10.11 -4.80 30.21
N ASN A 256 9.30 -5.69 29.63
CA ASN A 256 8.40 -6.53 30.43
C ASN A 256 9.15 -7.62 31.19
N LEU A 257 10.18 -8.24 30.60
CA LEU A 257 11.00 -9.23 31.29
C LEU A 257 11.63 -8.63 32.56
N ASP A 258 12.34 -7.51 32.43
CA ASP A 258 13.03 -6.85 33.56
C ASP A 258 12.01 -6.39 34.63
N ARG A 259 10.85 -5.87 34.21
CA ARG A 259 9.77 -5.45 35.11
C ARG A 259 9.15 -6.64 35.85
N TRP A 260 8.85 -7.74 35.16
CA TRP A 260 8.25 -8.91 35.78
C TRP A 260 9.22 -9.58 36.74
N ALA A 261 10.50 -9.72 36.37
CA ALA A 261 11.51 -10.25 37.28
C ALA A 261 11.64 -9.42 38.58
N SER A 262 11.54 -8.09 38.47
CA SER A 262 11.55 -7.19 39.64
C SER A 262 10.30 -7.34 40.53
N LEU A 263 9.13 -7.61 39.93
CA LEU A 263 7.88 -7.83 40.68
C LEU A 263 7.91 -9.17 41.43
N GLU A 264 8.58 -10.18 40.86
CA GLU A 264 8.63 -11.50 41.44
C GLU A 264 9.67 -11.65 42.57
N SER A 265 10.59 -10.68 42.73
CA SER A 265 11.77 -10.74 43.62
C SER A 265 11.74 -9.81 44.86
N ASP A 266 10.54 -9.49 45.39
CA ASP A 266 10.33 -8.75 46.66
C ASP A 266 11.34 -7.59 46.89
N GLU A 267 11.33 -6.65 45.95
CA GLU A 267 11.98 -5.33 45.95
C GLU A 267 13.47 -5.23 45.58
N ASN A 268 14.26 -6.32 45.48
CA ASN A 268 15.61 -6.23 44.92
C ASN A 268 16.00 -7.46 44.11
N MET A 269 16.10 -7.26 42.79
CA MET A 269 16.65 -8.25 41.86
C MET A 269 18.10 -8.59 42.23
N LYS A 270 18.37 -9.84 42.56
CA LYS A 270 19.71 -10.32 42.89
C LYS A 270 20.43 -10.83 41.63
N ASP A 271 21.73 -10.59 41.57
CA ASP A 271 22.57 -11.06 40.45
C ASP A 271 22.55 -12.60 40.32
N GLU A 272 22.33 -13.32 41.42
CA GLU A 272 22.22 -14.80 41.45
C GLU A 272 21.02 -15.35 40.68
N TYR A 273 19.99 -14.53 40.45
CA TYR A 273 18.83 -14.92 39.65
C TYR A 273 19.08 -14.85 38.14
N ILE A 274 20.18 -14.22 37.69
CA ILE A 274 20.50 -14.07 36.27
C ILE A 274 21.30 -15.30 35.80
N VAL A 275 20.64 -16.18 35.05
CA VAL A 275 21.26 -17.41 34.53
C VAL A 275 21.95 -17.16 33.18
N ALA A 276 21.39 -16.27 32.35
CA ALA A 276 21.96 -15.88 31.06
C ALA A 276 21.53 -14.47 30.67
N ASP A 277 22.43 -13.70 30.04
CA ASP A 277 22.16 -12.36 29.52
C ASP A 277 22.92 -12.13 28.20
N GLU A 278 22.22 -12.35 27.09
CA GLU A 278 22.71 -12.20 25.72
C GLU A 278 21.87 -11.18 24.94
N ALA A 279 22.29 -10.85 23.73
CA ALA A 279 21.67 -9.79 22.92
C ALA A 279 20.19 -10.07 22.64
N ASP A 280 19.83 -11.30 22.29
CA ASP A 280 18.48 -11.75 21.91
C ASP A 280 17.88 -12.78 22.89
N TYR A 281 18.65 -13.18 23.90
CA TYR A 281 18.24 -14.14 24.93
C TYR A 281 18.53 -13.61 26.34
N LYS A 282 17.61 -13.80 27.30
CA LYS A 282 17.88 -13.49 28.72
C LYS A 282 17.02 -14.39 29.60
N LYS A 283 17.61 -14.99 30.63
CA LYS A 283 16.94 -15.94 31.53
C LYS A 283 17.13 -15.56 32.99
N TYR A 284 16.01 -15.50 33.71
CA TYR A 284 15.96 -15.37 35.15
C TYR A 284 15.36 -16.62 35.79
N VAL A 285 15.96 -17.08 36.86
CA VAL A 285 15.43 -18.16 37.72
C VAL A 285 15.36 -17.62 39.14
N ILE A 286 14.14 -17.48 39.65
CA ILE A 286 13.86 -16.98 41.00
C ILE A 286 13.40 -18.17 41.82
N ASP A 287 14.26 -18.59 42.74
CA ASP A 287 14.03 -19.71 43.64
C ASP A 287 14.03 -19.21 45.10
N ASP A 288 12.84 -18.90 45.61
CA ASP A 288 12.63 -18.45 46.97
C ASP A 288 11.68 -19.39 47.74
N PHE A 289 11.62 -19.24 49.06
CA PHE A 289 10.89 -20.16 49.94
C PHE A 289 9.38 -20.17 49.60
N GLY A 290 8.93 -21.24 48.93
CA GLY A 290 7.52 -21.44 48.55
C GLY A 290 7.15 -20.98 47.14
N LYS A 291 8.11 -20.53 46.32
CA LYS A 291 7.84 -20.01 44.97
C LYS A 291 9.01 -20.29 44.03
N TYR A 292 8.71 -20.87 42.87
CA TYR A 292 9.68 -21.08 41.80
C TYR A 292 9.19 -20.42 40.51
N VAL A 293 9.96 -19.47 39.99
CA VAL A 293 9.62 -18.71 38.78
C VAL A 293 10.78 -18.72 37.80
N VAL A 294 10.48 -18.98 36.53
CA VAL A 294 11.43 -18.91 35.43
C VAL A 294 10.93 -17.89 34.41
N LEU A 295 11.75 -16.88 34.11
CA LEU A 295 11.43 -15.86 33.11
C LEU A 295 12.46 -15.91 31.99
N ILE A 296 12.03 -16.09 30.76
CA ILE A 296 12.93 -16.13 29.60
C ILE A 296 12.46 -15.12 28.57
N ARG A 297 13.39 -14.37 27.99
CA ARG A 297 13.18 -13.63 26.75
C ARG A 297 13.93 -14.33 25.63
N LYS A 298 13.24 -14.62 24.52
CA LYS A 298 13.83 -15.07 23.25
C LYS A 298 13.25 -14.16 22.15
N ASN A 299 14.05 -13.23 21.62
CA ASN A 299 13.60 -12.20 20.68
C ASN A 299 12.45 -11.30 21.24
N ASN A 300 11.28 -11.34 20.60
CA ASN A 300 10.06 -10.61 20.98
C ASN A 300 9.12 -11.40 21.89
N TYR A 301 9.51 -12.60 22.30
CA TYR A 301 8.72 -13.45 23.19
C TYR A 301 9.25 -13.35 24.61
N VAL A 302 8.31 -13.37 25.57
CA VAL A 302 8.62 -13.59 26.97
C VAL A 302 7.87 -14.82 27.45
N PHE A 303 8.61 -15.72 28.08
CA PHE A 303 8.11 -16.93 28.70
C PHE A 303 8.10 -16.68 30.21
N TYR A 304 6.95 -16.93 30.83
CA TYR A 304 6.73 -16.78 32.26
C TYR A 304 6.29 -18.12 32.81
N GLY A 305 7.19 -18.80 33.52
CA GLY A 305 6.94 -20.05 34.21
C GLY A 305 6.73 -19.82 35.70
N THR A 306 5.72 -20.46 36.28
CA THR A 306 5.51 -20.48 37.74
C THR A 306 5.14 -21.88 38.20
N SER A 307 5.71 -22.29 39.33
CA SER A 307 5.44 -23.57 39.95
C SER A 307 5.53 -23.48 41.47
N ASN A 308 4.90 -24.43 42.15
CA ASN A 308 5.11 -24.65 43.56
C ASN A 308 6.53 -25.19 43.80
N TYR A 309 7.07 -24.97 44.98
CA TYR A 309 8.42 -25.43 45.34
C TYR A 309 8.62 -26.96 45.15
N PHE A 310 7.56 -27.76 45.19
CA PHE A 310 7.64 -29.21 45.05
C PHE A 310 7.62 -29.70 43.60
N ASP A 311 7.25 -28.84 42.64
CA ASP A 311 7.03 -29.19 41.24
C ASP A 311 8.01 -28.44 40.31
N LYS A 312 9.21 -28.10 40.83
CA LYS A 312 10.24 -27.34 40.10
C LYS A 312 10.76 -28.06 38.87
N ASP A 313 11.07 -29.35 39.04
CA ASP A 313 11.62 -30.19 37.97
C ASP A 313 10.66 -30.23 36.77
N GLU A 314 9.35 -30.22 37.03
CA GLU A 314 8.34 -30.20 35.98
C GLU A 314 8.30 -28.85 35.23
N LEU A 315 8.49 -27.73 35.93
CA LEU A 315 8.60 -26.43 35.27
C LEU A 315 9.89 -26.33 34.45
N ASP A 316 11.00 -26.88 34.95
CA ASP A 316 12.27 -26.92 34.23
C ASP A 316 12.16 -27.78 32.96
N ASP A 317 11.44 -28.90 33.02
CA ASP A 317 11.12 -29.72 31.85
C ASP A 317 10.31 -28.93 30.82
N MET A 318 9.25 -28.21 31.25
CA MET A 318 8.47 -27.35 30.36
C MET A 318 9.32 -26.24 29.71
N VAL A 319 10.24 -25.66 30.48
CA VAL A 319 11.16 -24.62 30.01
C VAL A 319 12.18 -25.18 29.02
N SER A 320 12.69 -26.40 29.25
CA SER A 320 13.69 -27.04 28.39
C SER A 320 13.20 -27.17 26.94
N VAL A 321 11.91 -27.46 26.75
CA VAL A 321 11.25 -27.55 25.44
C VAL A 321 11.36 -26.25 24.63
N ILE A 322 11.45 -25.10 25.30
CA ILE A 322 11.55 -23.78 24.66
C ILE A 322 12.99 -23.30 24.53
N ASP A 323 13.84 -23.69 25.48
CA ASP A 323 15.26 -23.35 25.50
C ASP A 323 16.04 -24.07 24.39
N ASP A 324 15.66 -25.32 24.05
CA ASP A 324 16.20 -26.10 22.92
C ASP A 324 15.91 -25.49 21.52
#